data_AF-A0A6M0GD19-F1
#
_entry.id   AF-A0A6M0GD19-F1
#
_cell.length_a   1.000
_cell.length_b   1.000
_cell.length_c   1.000
_cell.angle_alpha   90.00
_cell.angle_beta   90.00
_cell.angle_gamma   90.00
#
_symmetry.space_group_name_H-M   'P 1'
#
loop_
_entity.id
_entity.type
_entity.pdbx_description
1 polymer ?
#
loop_
_entity_poly.entity_id
_entity_poly.type
_entity_poly.pdbx_seq_one_letter_code
_entity_poly.pdbx_strand_id
1 'polypeptide(L)'
;NIGILCNSSCLAATTLDLLYQKQGEPASCLIVEEDGIGDLLSGFSEEQQLQIALEKLTEAQDIEVILVNILSNAAKSEQVAGFIANYLLAQLEETPGLSVANRLEIPTGVTSSFRQQTTNLDIIAQQKPASLKKRFGSTSLPQFVIRLARGAIDSSQELLAGIPVYWMDNLDEAVAQAVSLAESTVENSRQNKDEE
;
A
#
# COMPACT_ATOMS: atom_id res chain seq x y z
N ASN A 1 -2.43 15.89 -1.87
CA ASN A 1 -1.47 15.23 -0.94
C ASN A 1 -0.95 13.90 -1.47
N ILE A 2 0.38 13.76 -1.63
CA ILE A 2 1.01 12.59 -2.26
C ILE A 2 1.90 11.84 -1.25
N GLY A 3 1.63 10.56 -1.06
CA GLY A 3 2.49 9.62 -0.33
C GLY A 3 3.52 9.00 -1.27
N ILE A 4 4.77 8.91 -0.85
CA ILE A 4 5.88 8.40 -1.65
C ILE A 4 6.45 7.16 -0.97
N LEU A 5 6.66 6.10 -1.75
CA LEU A 5 7.33 4.88 -1.32
C LEU A 5 8.52 4.59 -2.23
N CYS A 6 9.72 4.48 -1.67
CA CYS A 6 10.95 4.26 -2.42
C CYS A 6 11.80 3.15 -1.78
N ASN A 7 12.69 2.54 -2.56
CA ASN A 7 13.66 1.57 -2.04
C ASN A 7 15.06 2.16 -1.83
N SER A 8 15.24 3.48 -1.85
CA SER A 8 16.49 4.11 -1.39
C SER A 8 16.28 5.58 -1.09
N SER A 9 17.14 6.14 -0.23
CA SER A 9 17.17 7.56 0.09
C SER A 9 17.52 8.43 -1.11
N CYS A 10 18.45 7.98 -1.97
CA CYS A 10 18.77 8.69 -3.22
C CYS A 10 17.56 8.79 -4.15
N LEU A 11 16.84 7.67 -4.35
CA LEU A 11 15.64 7.65 -5.19
C LEU A 11 14.53 8.51 -4.58
N ALA A 12 14.35 8.47 -3.26
CA ALA A 12 13.41 9.32 -2.54
C ALA A 12 13.74 10.80 -2.73
N ALA A 13 15.00 11.20 -2.57
CA ALA A 13 15.43 12.59 -2.74
C ALA A 13 15.18 13.09 -4.17
N THR A 14 15.51 12.30 -5.20
CA THR A 14 15.22 12.65 -6.60
C THR A 14 13.72 12.75 -6.87
N THR A 15 12.92 11.84 -6.29
CA THR A 15 11.46 11.87 -6.45
C THR A 15 10.86 13.12 -5.81
N LEU A 16 11.30 13.46 -4.60
CA LEU A 16 10.87 14.66 -3.88
C LEU A 16 11.23 15.94 -4.62
N ASP A 17 12.48 16.06 -5.10
CA ASP A 17 12.93 17.21 -5.89
C ASP A 17 12.04 17.42 -7.12
N LEU A 18 11.77 16.34 -7.86
CA LEU A 18 10.91 16.41 -9.04
C LEU A 18 9.46 16.77 -8.69
N LEU A 19 8.96 16.23 -7.58
CA LEU A 19 7.60 16.52 -7.12
C LEU A 19 7.45 18.00 -6.73
N TYR A 20 8.44 18.59 -6.05
CA TYR A 20 8.47 20.02 -5.76
C TYR A 20 8.59 20.87 -7.03
N GLN A 21 9.40 20.45 -8.01
CA GLN A 21 9.50 21.14 -9.30
C GLN A 21 8.17 21.18 -10.05
N LYS A 22 7.37 20.12 -9.92
CA LYS A 22 6.01 20.01 -10.51
C LYS A 22 4.92 20.58 -9.60
N GLN A 23 5.28 21.30 -8.53
CA GLN A 23 4.34 21.90 -7.55
C GLN A 23 3.44 20.88 -6.83
N GLY A 24 3.87 19.63 -6.74
CA GLY A 24 3.20 18.60 -5.94
C GLY A 24 3.39 18.82 -4.44
N GLU A 25 2.43 18.34 -3.65
CA GLU A 25 2.47 18.41 -2.19
C GLU A 25 2.78 17.01 -1.60
N PRO A 26 4.03 16.72 -1.23
CA PRO A 26 4.37 15.46 -0.57
C PRO A 26 3.86 15.48 0.87
N ALA A 27 3.05 14.48 1.23
CA ALA A 27 2.49 14.33 2.57
C ALA A 27 3.33 13.39 3.45
N SER A 28 3.88 12.33 2.85
CA SER A 28 4.71 11.34 3.55
C SER A 28 5.67 10.68 2.57
N CYS A 29 6.88 10.35 3.02
CA CYS A 29 7.87 9.62 2.23
C CYS A 29 8.44 8.49 3.08
N LEU A 30 8.28 7.25 2.62
CA LEU A 30 8.80 6.04 3.27
C LEU A 30 9.84 5.35 2.40
N ILE A 31 10.88 4.82 3.04
CA ILE A 31 11.98 4.12 2.39
C ILE A 31 11.98 2.66 2.90
N VAL A 32 11.89 1.69 1.99
CA VAL A 32 11.76 0.26 2.31
C VAL A 32 13.12 -0.37 2.61
N GLU A 33 14.18 0.06 1.94
CA GLU A 33 15.51 -0.58 1.95
C GLU A 33 16.57 0.38 2.53
N GLU A 34 16.44 0.74 3.81
CA GLU A 34 17.48 1.51 4.52
C GLU A 34 18.27 0.58 5.45
N ASP A 35 19.28 -0.08 4.87
CA ASP A 35 20.35 -0.77 5.60
C ASP A 35 21.20 0.26 6.35
N GLY A 36 20.72 0.70 7.50
CA GLY A 36 21.57 1.40 8.45
C GLY A 36 20.87 2.47 9.25
N ILE A 37 20.95 2.27 10.57
CA ILE A 37 20.81 3.30 11.61
C ILE A 37 19.34 3.61 11.94
N GLY A 38 18.67 2.61 12.50
CA GLY A 38 17.74 2.85 13.61
C GLY A 38 16.28 2.41 13.44
N ASP A 39 15.90 1.76 12.35
CA ASP A 39 14.47 1.61 12.04
C ASP A 39 13.89 0.22 12.36
N LEU A 40 12.64 0.22 12.82
CA LEU A 40 11.85 -0.95 13.22
C LEU A 40 11.67 -1.98 12.09
N LEU A 41 12.06 -1.63 10.86
CA LEU A 41 11.89 -2.42 9.64
C LEU A 41 13.10 -3.29 9.28
N SER A 42 14.28 -3.05 9.87
CA SER A 42 15.55 -3.72 9.51
C SER A 42 15.62 -5.23 9.83
N GLY A 43 14.56 -5.83 10.39
CA GLY A 43 14.43 -7.26 10.65
C GLY A 43 13.39 -7.99 9.80
N PHE A 44 12.70 -7.28 8.91
CA PHE A 44 11.62 -7.81 8.08
C PHE A 44 12.09 -8.11 6.67
N SER A 45 11.49 -9.11 6.01
CA SER A 45 11.73 -9.37 4.59
C SER A 45 11.31 -8.15 3.74
N GLU A 46 11.93 -7.96 2.57
CA GLU A 46 11.62 -6.86 1.62
C GLU A 46 10.10 -6.72 1.38
N GLU A 47 9.40 -7.85 1.25
CA GLU A 47 7.95 -7.95 1.07
C GLU A 47 7.15 -7.44 2.28
N GLN A 48 7.61 -7.76 3.49
CA GLN A 48 6.98 -7.34 4.74
C GLN A 48 7.20 -5.85 4.98
N GLN A 49 8.39 -5.34 4.67
CA GLN A 49 8.68 -3.91 4.73
C GLN A 49 7.78 -3.15 3.76
N LEU A 50 7.64 -3.64 2.52
CA LEU A 50 6.72 -3.10 1.52
C LEU A 50 5.28 -3.12 2.02
N GLN A 51 4.83 -4.22 2.63
CA GLN A 51 3.49 -4.33 3.21
C GLN A 51 3.23 -3.30 4.30
N ILE A 52 4.13 -3.22 5.28
CA ILE A 52 4.00 -2.30 6.42
C ILE A 52 4.02 -0.86 5.93
N ALA A 53 4.88 -0.53 4.96
CA ALA A 53 4.95 0.81 4.40
C ALA A 53 3.68 1.17 3.62
N LEU A 54 3.16 0.26 2.79
CA LEU A 54 1.88 0.45 2.12
C LEU A 54 0.73 0.61 3.12
N GLU A 55 0.68 -0.21 4.17
CA GLU A 55 -0.34 -0.09 5.21
C GLU A 55 -0.29 1.29 5.86
N LYS A 56 0.90 1.75 6.29
CA LYS A 56 1.08 3.08 6.89
C LYS A 56 0.64 4.21 5.96
N LEU A 57 0.95 4.13 4.67
CA LEU A 57 0.53 5.14 3.69
C LEU A 57 -0.98 5.11 3.45
N THR A 58 -1.58 3.92 3.43
CA THR A 58 -3.04 3.80 3.30
C THR A 58 -3.81 4.15 4.57
N GLU A 59 -3.19 4.09 5.74
CA GLU A 59 -3.80 4.48 7.03
C GLU A 59 -3.83 6.00 7.22
N ALA A 60 -2.90 6.72 6.59
CA ALA A 60 -2.88 8.17 6.62
C ALA A 60 -4.05 8.75 5.81
N GLN A 61 -5.05 9.29 6.51
CA GLN A 61 -6.27 9.88 5.91
C GLN A 61 -5.99 11.12 5.04
N ASP A 62 -4.81 11.73 5.19
CA ASP A 62 -4.42 12.89 4.41
C ASP A 62 -3.83 12.52 3.03
N ILE A 63 -3.62 11.24 2.72
CA ILE A 63 -2.98 10.81 1.47
C ILE A 63 -4.01 10.46 0.41
N GLU A 64 -4.00 11.19 -0.71
CA GLU A 64 -4.93 10.99 -1.83
C GLU A 64 -4.31 10.12 -2.94
N VAL A 65 -2.99 10.23 -3.11
CA VAL A 65 -2.25 9.51 -4.15
C VAL A 65 -1.01 8.87 -3.53
N ILE A 66 -0.77 7.61 -3.84
CA ILE A 66 0.42 6.88 -3.42
C ILE A 66 1.29 6.62 -4.66
N LEU A 67 2.46 7.26 -4.68
CA LEU A 67 3.52 7.03 -5.66
C LEU A 67 4.50 5.97 -5.15
N VAL A 68 4.43 4.77 -5.72
CA VAL A 68 5.38 3.69 -5.46
C VAL A 68 6.47 3.74 -6.52
N ASN A 69 7.67 4.16 -6.15
CA ASN A 69 8.82 4.25 -7.05
C ASN A 69 9.91 3.27 -6.57
N ILE A 70 9.92 2.07 -7.12
CA ILE A 70 10.89 1.02 -6.76
C ILE A 70 11.79 0.76 -7.95
N LEU A 71 13.09 0.99 -7.76
CA LEU A 71 14.11 0.71 -8.76
C LEU A 71 14.78 -0.62 -8.44
N SER A 72 14.46 -1.65 -9.22
CA SER A 72 15.00 -3.00 -9.04
C SER A 72 15.30 -3.68 -10.39
N ASN A 73 15.72 -4.95 -10.35
CA ASN A 73 15.92 -5.75 -11.56
C ASN A 73 14.60 -6.39 -12.03
N ALA A 74 14.57 -6.94 -13.24
CA ALA A 74 13.35 -7.54 -13.83
C ALA A 74 12.66 -8.57 -12.93
N ALA A 75 13.40 -9.58 -12.46
CA ALA A 75 12.84 -10.61 -11.60
C ALA A 75 12.29 -10.06 -10.27
N LYS A 76 12.95 -9.05 -9.67
CA LYS A 76 12.46 -8.38 -8.45
C LYS A 76 11.25 -7.50 -8.75
N SER A 77 11.25 -6.77 -9.86
CA SER A 77 10.15 -5.90 -10.26
C SER A 77 8.85 -6.68 -10.49
N GLU A 78 8.92 -7.86 -11.10
CA GLU A 78 7.77 -8.77 -11.26
C GLU A 78 7.24 -9.27 -9.92
N GLN A 79 8.12 -9.63 -8.99
CA GLN A 79 7.72 -10.05 -7.63
C GLN A 79 7.04 -8.91 -6.87
N VAL A 80 7.59 -7.70 -6.92
CA VAL A 80 7.00 -6.51 -6.30
C VAL A 80 5.66 -6.17 -6.94
N ALA A 81 5.54 -6.23 -8.27
CA ALA A 81 4.29 -5.99 -8.98
C ALA A 81 3.21 -7.00 -8.57
N GLY A 82 3.55 -8.29 -8.51
CA GLY A 82 2.66 -9.35 -8.03
C GLY A 82 2.25 -9.15 -6.57
N PHE A 83 3.19 -8.73 -5.72
CA PHE A 83 2.91 -8.44 -4.32
C PHE A 83 1.92 -7.28 -4.16
N ILE A 84 2.15 -6.16 -4.85
CA ILE A 84 1.24 -5.00 -4.82
C ILE A 84 -0.13 -5.39 -5.37
N ALA A 85 -0.17 -6.16 -6.45
CA ALA A 85 -1.43 -6.64 -7.02
C ALA A 85 -2.22 -7.50 -6.04
N ASN A 86 -1.58 -8.49 -5.41
CA ASN A 86 -2.20 -9.32 -4.40
C ASN A 86 -2.65 -8.52 -3.18
N TYR A 87 -1.85 -7.54 -2.74
CA TYR A 87 -2.23 -6.64 -1.66
C TYR A 87 -3.51 -5.86 -1.99
N LEU A 88 -3.58 -5.24 -3.17
CA LEU A 88 -4.76 -4.48 -3.59
C LEU A 88 -5.99 -5.37 -3.78
N LEU A 89 -5.83 -6.57 -4.35
CA LEU A 89 -6.92 -7.55 -4.53
C LEU A 89 -7.45 -8.07 -3.19
N ALA A 90 -6.57 -8.49 -2.28
CA ALA A 90 -6.95 -8.99 -0.95
C ALA A 90 -7.77 -7.95 -0.17
N GLN A 91 -7.56 -6.68 -0.48
CA GLN A 91 -8.24 -5.58 0.16
C GLN A 91 -9.59 -5.21 -0.50
N LEU A 92 -9.80 -5.60 -1.76
CA LEU A 92 -11.05 -5.43 -2.51
C LEU A 92 -12.04 -6.58 -2.29
N GLU A 93 -11.54 -7.80 -2.09
CA GLU A 93 -12.35 -9.03 -1.99
C GLU A 93 -13.07 -9.26 -0.65
N GLU A 94 -13.17 -8.27 0.24
CA GLU A 94 -14.17 -8.37 1.32
C GLU A 94 -15.59 -8.13 0.79
N THR A 95 -16.19 -9.19 0.23
CA THR A 95 -17.63 -9.44 0.15
C THR A 95 -17.98 -10.72 0.94
N PRO A 96 -19.13 -10.77 1.63
CA PRO A 96 -19.41 -11.74 2.68
C PRO A 96 -19.86 -13.10 2.15
N GLY A 97 -19.40 -14.17 2.80
CA GLY A 97 -20.07 -15.47 2.80
C GLY A 97 -19.48 -16.53 1.89
N LEU A 98 -18.71 -17.44 2.50
CA LEU A 98 -18.93 -18.89 2.48
C LEU A 98 -17.93 -19.54 3.46
N SER A 99 -18.10 -19.27 4.76
CA SER A 99 -17.77 -20.27 5.78
C SER A 99 -18.99 -21.19 5.87
N VAL A 100 -19.09 -22.13 4.94
CA VAL A 100 -20.01 -23.27 5.08
C VAL A 100 -19.23 -24.42 5.69
N ALA A 101 -19.80 -24.93 6.77
CA ALA A 101 -19.47 -26.17 7.46
C ALA A 101 -18.17 -26.17 8.30
N ASN A 102 -18.28 -25.70 9.55
CA ASN A 102 -18.45 -26.69 10.61
C ASN A 102 -19.18 -26.09 11.81
N ARG A 103 -20.50 -26.25 11.78
CA ARG A 103 -21.36 -26.19 12.95
C ARG A 103 -21.29 -27.57 13.61
N LEU A 104 -20.37 -27.72 14.55
CA LEU A 104 -20.47 -28.71 15.62
C LEU A 104 -20.24 -27.92 16.91
N GLU A 105 -21.33 -27.36 17.44
CA GLU A 105 -21.98 -27.91 18.63
C GLU A 105 -21.09 -27.78 19.87
N ILE A 106 -21.42 -26.78 20.67
CA ILE A 106 -20.96 -26.63 22.06
C ILE A 106 -21.53 -27.83 22.84
N PRO A 107 -20.71 -28.52 23.64
CA PRO A 107 -21.03 -28.58 25.07
C PRO A 107 -19.78 -28.45 25.97
N THR A 108 -19.81 -27.40 26.81
CA THR A 108 -19.62 -27.43 28.26
C THR A 108 -18.49 -28.28 28.87
N GLY A 109 -17.52 -27.64 29.53
CA GLY A 109 -16.80 -28.29 30.64
C GLY A 109 -15.41 -27.75 30.98
N VAL A 110 -15.31 -27.14 32.16
CA VAL A 110 -14.21 -27.22 33.15
C VAL A 110 -12.75 -26.88 32.77
N THR A 111 -12.29 -25.80 33.42
CA THR A 111 -10.98 -25.58 34.08
C THR A 111 -9.71 -26.18 33.47
N SER A 112 -8.73 -25.33 33.12
CA SER A 112 -7.44 -25.26 33.85
C SER A 112 -6.48 -24.29 33.19
N SER A 113 -5.74 -23.60 34.06
CA SER A 113 -4.70 -22.63 33.77
C SER A 113 -3.57 -23.24 32.94
N PHE A 114 -3.28 -22.66 31.76
CA PHE A 114 -1.97 -22.77 31.15
C PHE A 114 -1.28 -21.40 31.14
N ARG A 115 -0.14 -21.41 31.83
CA ARG A 115 0.76 -20.31 32.12
C ARG A 115 1.57 -19.98 30.87
N GLN A 116 1.58 -18.69 30.53
CA GLN A 116 2.34 -18.04 29.48
C GLN A 116 3.79 -18.51 29.37
N GLN A 117 4.22 -18.81 28.14
CA GLN A 117 5.49 -18.37 27.58
C GLN A 117 5.27 -18.03 26.11
N THR A 118 4.69 -16.85 25.84
CA THR A 118 4.59 -16.28 24.50
C THR A 118 5.87 -15.52 24.20
N THR A 119 6.67 -16.05 23.30
CA THR A 119 7.73 -15.31 22.62
C THR A 119 7.11 -14.27 21.69
N ASN A 120 7.70 -13.07 21.61
CA ASN A 120 7.21 -11.89 20.88
C ASN A 120 7.02 -12.04 19.35
N LEU A 121 7.09 -13.26 18.79
CA LEU A 121 7.03 -13.53 17.35
C LEU A 121 5.60 -13.78 16.83
N ASP A 122 4.63 -14.08 17.70
CA ASP A 122 3.25 -14.39 17.28
C ASP A 122 2.36 -13.14 17.08
N ILE A 123 2.82 -11.95 17.50
CA ILE A 123 2.03 -10.71 17.41
C ILE A 123 1.99 -10.17 15.97
N ILE A 124 3.02 -10.47 15.16
CA ILE A 124 3.13 -9.94 13.79
C ILE A 124 2.39 -10.84 12.79
N ALA A 125 2.33 -12.15 13.03
CA ALA A 125 1.69 -13.12 12.14
C ALA A 125 0.14 -13.18 12.24
N GLN A 126 -0.47 -12.42 13.16
CA GLN A 126 -1.93 -12.37 13.37
C GLN A 126 -2.57 -11.03 13.02
N GLN A 127 -1.81 -10.07 12.51
CA GLN A 127 -2.42 -8.86 11.96
C GLN A 127 -2.99 -9.18 10.58
N LYS A 128 -4.20 -9.75 10.60
CA LYS A 128 -5.11 -9.77 9.47
C LYS A 128 -5.14 -8.34 8.91
N PRO A 129 -4.75 -8.11 7.64
CA PRO A 129 -4.84 -6.77 7.06
C PRO A 129 -6.30 -6.34 7.17
N ALA A 130 -6.55 -5.30 7.96
CA ALA A 130 -7.91 -4.81 8.10
C ALA A 130 -8.32 -4.20 6.77
N SER A 131 -9.45 -4.69 6.28
CA SER A 131 -10.00 -4.47 4.96
C SER A 131 -10.14 -3.00 4.62
N LEU A 132 -9.64 -2.60 3.45
CA LEU A 132 -9.79 -1.25 2.90
C LEU A 132 -11.28 -0.84 2.86
N LYS A 133 -12.22 -1.74 2.54
CA LYS A 133 -13.67 -1.44 2.61
C LYS A 133 -14.22 -1.07 3.99
N LYS A 134 -13.63 -1.60 5.08
CA LYS A 134 -14.04 -1.29 6.46
C LYS A 134 -13.28 -0.10 7.02
N ARG A 135 -12.06 0.15 6.53
CA ARG A 135 -11.21 1.28 6.92
C ARG A 135 -11.57 2.58 6.19
N PHE A 136 -12.02 2.51 4.93
CA PHE A 136 -12.45 3.66 4.14
C PHE A 136 -13.97 3.86 4.12
N GLY A 137 -14.64 3.68 5.27
CA GLY A 137 -16.05 4.02 5.37
C GLY A 137 -16.27 5.45 4.87
N SER A 138 -16.87 5.59 3.67
CA SER A 138 -17.12 6.83 2.91
C SER A 138 -15.92 7.58 2.29
N THR A 139 -14.66 7.16 2.48
CA THR A 139 -13.49 7.79 1.83
C THR A 139 -13.05 6.99 0.61
N SER A 140 -12.64 7.63 -0.48
CA SER A 140 -12.15 6.93 -1.68
C SER A 140 -10.78 6.30 -1.40
N LEU A 141 -10.55 5.10 -1.90
CA LEU A 141 -9.22 4.48 -1.91
C LEU A 141 -8.21 5.47 -2.54
N PRO A 142 -7.02 5.68 -1.94
CA PRO A 142 -6.00 6.50 -2.60
C PRO A 142 -5.64 5.91 -3.96
N GLN A 143 -5.36 6.78 -4.93
CA GLN A 143 -4.97 6.35 -6.26
C GLN A 143 -3.52 5.91 -6.26
N PHE A 144 -3.19 4.83 -6.97
CA PHE A 144 -1.84 4.29 -6.98
C PHE A 144 -1.15 4.62 -8.29
N VAL A 145 0.04 5.22 -8.20
CA VAL A 145 0.97 5.38 -9.31
C VAL A 145 2.18 4.51 -9.02
N ILE A 146 2.38 3.46 -9.81
CA ILE A 146 3.43 2.48 -9.62
C ILE A 146 4.47 2.64 -10.72
N ARG A 147 5.67 3.02 -10.32
CA ARG A 147 6.86 2.99 -11.14
C ARG A 147 7.77 1.83 -10.75
N LEU A 148 7.91 0.89 -11.67
CA LEU A 148 8.86 -0.22 -11.57
C LEU A 148 9.79 -0.19 -12.78
N ALA A 149 11.09 -0.22 -12.53
CA ALA A 149 12.04 -0.31 -13.62
C ALA A 149 12.10 -1.73 -14.18
N ARG A 150 11.73 -1.86 -15.46
CA ARG A 150 12.08 -2.97 -16.36
C ARG A 150 11.73 -4.36 -15.82
N GLY A 151 10.61 -4.94 -16.26
CA GLY A 151 10.21 -6.33 -16.03
C GLY A 151 8.91 -6.66 -16.76
N ALA A 152 8.51 -7.93 -16.83
CA ALA A 152 7.24 -8.34 -17.44
C ALA A 152 6.09 -8.16 -16.44
N ILE A 153 5.65 -6.92 -16.24
CA ILE A 153 4.58 -6.58 -15.29
C ILE A 153 3.17 -6.70 -15.88
N ASP A 154 3.05 -7.11 -17.15
CA ASP A 154 1.78 -7.20 -17.89
C ASP A 154 0.74 -8.05 -17.16
N SER A 155 1.16 -9.19 -16.57
CA SER A 155 0.26 -10.06 -15.81
C SER A 155 -0.29 -9.38 -14.55
N SER A 156 0.52 -8.57 -13.86
CA SER A 156 0.07 -7.80 -12.69
C SER A 156 -0.82 -6.63 -13.09
N GLN A 157 -0.58 -6.01 -14.25
CA GLN A 157 -1.45 -4.98 -14.80
C GLN A 157 -2.83 -5.52 -15.16
N GLU A 158 -2.88 -6.67 -15.84
CA GLU A 158 -4.13 -7.32 -16.22
C GLU A 158 -4.96 -7.73 -15.00
N LEU A 159 -4.31 -8.25 -13.95
CA LEU A 159 -4.96 -8.58 -12.68
C LEU A 159 -5.61 -7.37 -11.99
N LEU A 160 -5.06 -6.17 -12.20
CA LEU A 160 -5.55 -4.92 -11.59
C LEU A 160 -6.34 -4.04 -12.57
N ALA A 161 -6.71 -4.54 -13.75
CA ALA A 161 -7.44 -3.76 -14.76
C ALA A 161 -8.78 -3.18 -14.27
N GLY A 162 -9.33 -3.71 -13.16
CA GLY A 162 -10.53 -3.18 -12.49
C GLY A 162 -10.28 -2.14 -11.40
N ILE A 163 -9.03 -1.70 -11.19
CA ILE A 163 -8.60 -0.84 -10.07
C ILE A 163 -7.84 0.35 -10.66
N PRO A 164 -8.03 1.59 -10.15
CA PRO A 164 -7.32 2.77 -10.64
C PRO A 164 -5.84 2.75 -10.21
N VAL A 165 -5.05 1.91 -10.89
CA VAL A 165 -3.61 1.78 -10.72
C VAL A 165 -2.93 2.18 -12.02
N TYR A 166 -2.07 3.19 -11.95
CA TYR A 166 -1.32 3.72 -13.09
C TYR A 166 0.10 3.16 -13.05
N TRP A 167 0.48 2.43 -14.08
CA TRP A 167 1.80 1.82 -14.19
C TRP A 167 2.67 2.59 -15.16
N MET A 168 3.89 2.94 -14.75
CA MET A 168 4.82 3.75 -15.54
C MET A 168 6.26 3.23 -15.39
N ASP A 169 7.10 3.47 -16.37
CA ASP A 169 8.53 3.15 -16.31
C ASP A 169 9.40 4.41 -16.12
N ASN A 170 8.89 5.57 -16.53
CA ASN A 170 9.53 6.87 -16.43
C ASN A 170 9.21 7.60 -15.11
N LEU A 171 10.22 8.22 -14.50
CA LEU A 171 10.04 9.00 -13.25
C LEU A 171 9.24 10.26 -13.46
N ASP A 172 9.53 11.02 -14.52
CA ASP A 172 8.90 12.32 -14.77
C ASP A 172 7.41 12.16 -15.07
N GLU A 173 7.07 11.12 -15.84
CA GLU A 173 5.69 10.76 -16.12
C GLU A 173 4.96 10.31 -14.85
N ALA A 174 5.59 9.45 -14.03
CA ALA A 174 5.02 8.99 -12.76
C ALA A 174 4.74 10.14 -11.79
N VAL A 175 5.66 11.09 -11.68
CA VAL A 175 5.47 12.28 -10.83
C VAL A 175 4.40 13.20 -11.41
N ALA A 176 4.42 13.47 -12.72
CA ALA A 176 3.42 14.30 -13.37
C ALA A 176 2.01 13.72 -13.21
N GLN A 177 1.87 12.40 -13.36
CA GLN A 177 0.61 11.69 -13.14
C GLN A 177 0.16 11.82 -11.68
N ALA A 178 1.06 11.58 -10.72
CA ALA A 178 0.72 11.67 -9.31
C ALA A 178 0.22 13.08 -8.92
N VAL A 179 0.84 14.13 -9.46
CA VAL A 179 0.39 15.52 -9.27
C VAL A 179 -0.98 15.74 -9.90
N SER A 180 -1.18 15.33 -11.16
CA SER A 180 -2.46 15.49 -11.86
C SER A 180 -3.61 14.78 -11.13
N LEU A 181 -3.38 13.60 -10.57
CA LEU A 181 -4.38 12.85 -9.80
C LEU A 181 -4.70 13.52 -8.46
N ALA A 182 -3.69 14.08 -7.78
CA ALA A 182 -3.89 14.82 -6.55
C ALA A 182 -4.72 16.09 -6.80
N GLU A 183 -4.39 16.85 -7.84
CA GLU A 183 -5.15 18.05 -8.22
C GLU A 183 -6.60 17.71 -8.63
N SER A 184 -6.79 16.63 -9.38
CA SER A 184 -8.14 16.19 -9.83
C SER A 184 -9.02 15.77 -8.66
N THR A 185 -8.44 15.21 -7.59
CA THR A 185 -9.16 14.85 -6.36
C THR A 185 -9.61 16.10 -5.59
N VAL A 186 -8.78 17.13 -5.55
CA VAL A 186 -9.10 18.43 -4.93
C VAL A 186 -10.21 19.16 -5.69
N GLU A 187 -10.22 19.11 -7.02
CA GLU A 187 -11.25 19.81 -7.80
C GLU A 187 -12.63 19.15 -7.66
N ASN A 188 -12.69 17.82 -7.70
CA ASN A 188 -13.94 17.08 -7.50
C ASN A 188 -14.56 17.29 -6.10
N SER A 189 -13.74 17.58 -5.07
CA SER A 189 -14.24 17.84 -3.72
C SER A 189 -14.74 19.29 -3.52
N ARG A 190 -14.32 20.25 -4.36
CA ARG A 190 -14.86 21.61 -4.37
C ARG A 190 -16.22 21.68 -5.06
N GLN A 191 -16.37 21.00 -6.18
CA GLN A 191 -17.59 21.06 -6.99
C GLN A 191 -18.81 20.41 -6.32
N ASN A 192 -18.59 19.45 -5.43
CA ASN A 192 -19.65 18.82 -4.61
C ASN A 192 -20.11 19.68 -3.41
N LYS A 193 -19.44 20.81 -3.10
CA LYS A 193 -19.82 21.70 -1.99
C LYS A 193 -20.72 22.86 -2.39
N ASP A 194 -20.86 23.13 -3.69
CA ASP A 194 -21.67 24.26 -4.20
C ASP A 194 -23.12 23.85 -4.53
N GLU A 195 -23.51 22.59 -4.30
CA GLU A 195 -24.87 22.06 -4.53
C GLU A 195 -25.68 21.74 -3.24
N GLU A 196 -25.18 22.08 -2.05
CA GLU A 196 -25.92 21.96 -0.76
C GLU A 196 -26.33 23.34 -0.20
#